data_AF-A0A976L4K2-F1
#
_entry.id   AF-A0A976L4K2-F1
#
_cell.length_a   1.000
_cell.length_b   1.000
_cell.length_c   1.000
_cell.angle_alpha   90.00
_cell.angle_beta   90.00
_cell.angle_gamma   90.00
#
_symmetry.space_group_name_H-M   'P 1'
#
loop_
_entity.id
_entity.type
_entity.pdbx_description
1 polymer ?
#
loop_
_entity_poly.entity_id
_entity_poly.type
_entity_poly.pdbx_seq_one_letter_code
_entity_poly.pdbx_strand_id
1 'polypeptide(L)'
;MSTGKDNINRIFKSKDNFDYNSNFLVKILIGVVTIIIVSVFLPSYKNIESNYEVGTIWSSEDLIAPFPFPIYRDETDYEIEKKEAIKTVTTVFLERDMSRGEIADSVSAFFSLLDKILSKSGRDNFRKLKETSQVELSENQWQSVIKYFTGEVKSSPNVSYVTFKNSLKQFILDFTRFKIINLDKSAVQRKEIAVKRNGDKHQILEDIDKIYDIKQINIIYRNRFTPILKDTSIVY
;
A
#
# COMPACT_ATOMS: atom_id res chain seq x y z
N MET A 1 -65.18 -83.00 -18.46
CA MET A 1 -64.74 -81.67 -18.93
C MET A 1 -64.69 -80.76 -17.72
N SER A 2 -63.68 -79.88 -17.63
CA SER A 2 -63.32 -79.01 -16.49
C SER A 2 -62.40 -79.61 -15.42
N THR A 3 -61.18 -79.92 -15.82
CA THR A 3 -59.95 -79.72 -15.04
C THR A 3 -59.63 -78.22 -15.03
N GLY A 4 -59.31 -77.61 -13.88
CA GLY A 4 -58.64 -76.30 -13.95
C GLY A 4 -58.64 -75.33 -12.76
N LYS A 5 -59.24 -75.63 -11.61
CA LYS A 5 -59.20 -74.65 -10.48
C LYS A 5 -58.79 -75.18 -9.10
N ASP A 6 -58.67 -76.48 -8.91
CA ASP A 6 -58.47 -77.02 -7.55
C ASP A 6 -57.01 -77.36 -7.19
N ASN A 7 -56.07 -77.13 -8.12
CA ASN A 7 -54.65 -77.48 -7.95
C ASN A 7 -53.80 -76.43 -7.21
N ILE A 8 -54.35 -75.27 -6.85
CA ILE A 8 -53.58 -74.19 -6.19
C ILE A 8 -53.58 -74.36 -4.65
N ASN A 9 -54.61 -75.01 -4.08
CA ASN A 9 -54.75 -75.19 -2.63
C ASN A 9 -54.05 -76.43 -2.04
N ARG A 10 -53.28 -77.18 -2.85
CA ARG A 10 -52.49 -78.34 -2.36
C ARG A 10 -51.01 -78.04 -2.08
N ILE A 11 -50.48 -76.89 -2.50
CA ILE A 11 -49.05 -76.58 -2.35
C ILE A 11 -48.73 -75.99 -0.97
N PHE A 12 -49.70 -75.40 -0.27
CA PHE A 12 -49.50 -74.76 1.04
C PHE A 12 -50.04 -75.56 2.22
N LYS A 13 -49.99 -76.90 2.16
CA LYS A 13 -50.32 -77.74 3.32
C LYS A 13 -49.27 -78.82 3.55
N SER A 14 -48.11 -78.40 4.05
CA SER A 14 -47.38 -79.15 5.07
C SER A 14 -46.79 -78.16 6.04
N LYS A 15 -47.44 -78.07 7.20
CA LYS A 15 -46.85 -77.59 8.43
C LYS A 15 -46.49 -78.85 9.18
N ASP A 16 -45.26 -79.31 9.01
CA ASP A 16 -44.69 -80.37 9.82
C ASP A 16 -43.34 -79.90 10.35
N ASN A 17 -43.19 -80.08 11.67
CA ASN A 17 -42.15 -79.48 12.49
C ASN A 17 -40.75 -79.87 12.01
N PHE A 18 -40.07 -78.94 11.34
CA PHE A 18 -38.70 -79.14 10.93
C PHE A 18 -37.78 -78.94 12.13
N ASP A 19 -37.36 -80.04 12.75
CA ASP A 19 -36.44 -80.03 13.88
C ASP A 19 -35.03 -79.63 13.40
N TYR A 20 -34.67 -78.37 13.66
CA TYR A 20 -33.40 -77.76 13.23
C TYR A 20 -32.18 -78.39 13.92
N ASN A 21 -32.40 -79.06 15.07
CA ASN A 21 -31.31 -79.56 15.91
C ASN A 21 -30.76 -80.91 15.46
N SER A 22 -31.55 -81.73 14.77
CA SER A 22 -31.19 -83.11 14.39
C SER A 22 -30.63 -83.27 12.96
N ASN A 23 -30.85 -82.29 12.08
CA ASN A 23 -30.45 -82.40 10.67
C ASN A 23 -29.06 -81.81 10.38
N PHE A 24 -28.07 -82.68 10.13
CA PHE A 24 -26.68 -82.31 9.81
C PHE A 24 -26.56 -81.39 8.58
N LEU A 25 -27.37 -81.62 7.54
CA LEU A 25 -27.38 -80.81 6.31
C LEU A 25 -27.76 -79.34 6.56
N VAL A 26 -28.64 -79.09 7.53
CA VAL A 26 -29.11 -77.74 7.87
C VAL A 26 -28.00 -76.96 8.58
N LYS A 27 -27.25 -77.64 9.45
CA LYS A 27 -26.08 -77.05 10.14
C LYS A 27 -24.99 -76.68 9.13
N ILE A 28 -24.74 -77.52 8.14
CA ILE A 28 -23.81 -77.20 7.04
C ILE A 28 -24.30 -75.98 6.26
N LEU A 29 -25.58 -75.96 5.88
CA LEU A 29 -26.15 -74.85 5.10
C LEU A 29 -26.03 -73.52 5.85
N ILE A 30 -26.34 -73.50 7.14
CA ILE A 30 -26.17 -72.33 8.01
C ILE A 30 -24.70 -71.90 8.08
N GLY A 31 -23.77 -72.84 8.22
CA GLY A 31 -22.34 -72.55 8.24
C GLY A 31 -21.86 -71.88 6.96
N VAL A 32 -22.24 -72.43 5.80
CA VAL A 32 -21.88 -71.87 4.49
C VAL A 32 -22.46 -70.48 4.30
N VAL A 33 -23.74 -70.27 4.63
CA VAL A 33 -24.39 -68.96 4.53
C VAL A 33 -23.72 -67.94 5.44
N THR A 34 -23.33 -68.34 6.66
CA THR A 34 -22.65 -67.45 7.61
C THR A 34 -21.28 -67.03 7.10
N ILE A 35 -20.49 -67.94 6.53
CA ILE A 35 -19.17 -67.63 5.95
C ILE A 35 -19.30 -66.60 4.81
N ILE A 36 -20.30 -66.77 3.94
CA ILE A 36 -20.55 -65.85 2.83
C ILE A 36 -20.94 -64.46 3.37
N ILE A 37 -21.85 -64.39 4.35
CA ILE A 37 -22.26 -63.12 4.96
C ILE A 37 -21.07 -62.40 5.60
N VAL A 38 -20.27 -63.10 6.40
CA VAL A 38 -19.08 -62.52 7.04
C VAL A 38 -18.07 -62.03 6.00
N SER A 39 -17.87 -62.78 4.91
CA SER A 39 -16.94 -62.39 3.85
C SER A 39 -17.38 -61.16 3.06
N VAL A 40 -18.69 -60.95 2.88
CA VAL A 40 -19.22 -59.76 2.20
C VAL A 40 -19.21 -58.54 3.13
N PHE A 41 -19.49 -58.76 4.42
CA PHE A 41 -19.49 -57.69 5.42
C PHE A 41 -18.11 -57.28 5.90
N LEU A 42 -17.07 -58.11 5.72
CA LEU A 42 -15.69 -57.67 5.92
C LEU A 42 -15.26 -56.87 4.68
N PRO A 43 -15.16 -55.53 4.76
CA PRO A 43 -14.56 -54.77 3.68
C PRO A 43 -13.11 -55.24 3.54
N SER A 44 -12.72 -55.63 2.32
CA SER A 44 -11.32 -55.96 2.02
C SER A 44 -10.48 -54.75 2.39
N TYR A 45 -9.66 -54.88 3.44
CA TYR A 45 -8.73 -53.85 3.88
C TYR A 45 -7.79 -53.61 2.71
N LYS A 46 -8.04 -52.55 1.92
CA LYS A 46 -7.02 -52.00 1.05
C LYS A 46 -5.95 -51.50 1.99
N ASN A 47 -4.94 -52.34 2.24
CA ASN A 47 -3.73 -51.92 2.90
C ASN A 47 -3.26 -50.68 2.13
N ILE A 48 -3.32 -49.52 2.79
CA ILE A 48 -2.57 -48.37 2.33
C ILE A 48 -1.13 -48.84 2.51
N GLU A 49 -0.53 -49.36 1.45
CA GLU A 49 0.91 -49.58 1.36
C GLU A 49 1.56 -48.21 1.43
N SER A 50 1.61 -47.66 2.63
CA SER A 50 2.36 -46.45 2.89
C SER A 50 3.81 -46.87 2.99
N ASN A 51 4.43 -47.04 1.82
CA ASN A 51 5.82 -47.43 1.66
C ASN A 51 6.74 -46.25 1.99
N TYR A 52 6.58 -45.68 3.19
CA TYR A 52 7.49 -44.69 3.73
C TYR A 52 8.31 -45.36 4.84
N GLU A 53 9.60 -45.51 4.60
CA GLU A 53 10.54 -45.94 5.63
C GLU A 53 10.89 -44.73 6.50
N VAL A 54 10.68 -44.85 7.80
CA VAL A 54 11.02 -43.78 8.75
C VAL A 54 12.54 -43.61 8.75
N GLY A 55 13.02 -42.48 8.21
CA GLY A 55 14.44 -42.16 8.08
C GLY A 55 14.96 -42.02 6.65
N THR A 56 14.16 -42.34 5.62
CA THR A 56 14.51 -42.08 4.22
C THR A 56 14.15 -40.66 3.78
N ILE A 57 14.91 -40.10 2.83
CA ILE A 57 14.65 -38.78 2.25
C ILE A 57 13.33 -38.83 1.46
N TRP A 58 12.43 -37.88 1.75
CA TRP A 58 11.14 -37.76 1.07
C TRP A 58 11.34 -37.67 -0.45
N SER A 59 10.83 -38.65 -1.18
CA SER A 59 11.04 -38.79 -2.63
C SER A 59 9.74 -38.59 -3.43
N SER A 60 8.64 -38.28 -2.75
CA SER A 60 7.33 -38.01 -3.37
C SER A 60 7.15 -36.52 -3.61
N GLU A 61 6.07 -36.14 -4.32
CA GLU A 61 5.72 -34.73 -4.52
C GLU A 61 5.62 -33.98 -3.18
N ASP A 62 5.97 -32.70 -3.21
CA ASP A 62 5.93 -31.85 -2.03
C ASP A 62 4.51 -31.83 -1.46
N LEU A 63 4.39 -32.23 -0.19
CA LEU A 63 3.12 -32.18 0.52
C LEU A 63 2.80 -30.72 0.86
N ILE A 64 2.04 -30.07 -0.02
CA ILE A 64 1.59 -28.69 0.18
C ILE A 64 0.22 -28.71 0.88
N ALA A 65 0.10 -27.98 1.99
CA ALA A 65 -1.16 -27.86 2.71
C ALA A 65 -2.25 -27.22 1.82
N PRO A 66 -3.52 -27.69 1.90
CA PRO A 66 -4.61 -27.17 1.07
C PRO A 66 -5.08 -25.76 1.46
N PHE A 67 -4.53 -25.18 2.52
CA PHE A 67 -4.82 -23.82 2.97
C PHE A 67 -3.62 -23.22 3.73
N PRO A 68 -3.49 -21.88 3.74
CA PRO A 68 -2.50 -21.20 4.56
C PRO A 68 -2.89 -21.30 6.05
N PHE A 69 -1.92 -21.60 6.91
CA PHE A 69 -2.12 -21.59 8.35
C PHE A 69 -2.00 -20.16 8.88
N PRO A 70 -3.07 -19.57 9.45
CA PRO A 70 -2.95 -18.28 10.13
C PRO A 70 -2.07 -18.45 11.38
N ILE A 71 -1.02 -17.63 11.47
CA ILE A 71 -0.18 -17.55 12.68
C ILE A 71 -0.84 -16.55 13.61
N TYR A 72 -1.55 -17.04 14.62
CA TYR A 72 -2.14 -16.19 15.65
C TYR A 72 -1.07 -15.77 16.64
N ARG A 73 -0.81 -14.46 16.73
CA ARG A 73 0.02 -13.84 17.77
C ARG A 73 -0.87 -13.05 18.72
N ASP A 74 -0.37 -12.82 19.93
CA ASP A 74 -1.00 -11.89 20.86
C ASP A 74 -1.03 -10.48 20.23
N GLU A 75 -2.12 -9.74 20.45
CA GLU A 75 -2.30 -8.40 19.87
C GLU A 75 -1.20 -7.43 20.33
N THR A 76 -0.72 -7.58 21.56
CA THR A 76 0.32 -6.71 22.12
C THR A 76 1.68 -6.96 21.45
N ASP A 77 2.05 -8.23 21.30
CA ASP A 77 3.29 -8.64 20.62
C ASP A 77 3.25 -8.23 19.14
N TYR A 78 2.09 -8.41 18.48
CA TYR A 78 1.89 -8.00 17.09
C TYR A 78 2.11 -6.49 16.89
N GLU A 79 1.56 -5.65 17.75
CA GLU A 79 1.73 -4.19 17.64
C GLU A 79 3.16 -3.74 17.97
N ILE A 80 3.88 -4.45 18.84
CA ILE A 80 5.31 -4.21 19.09
C ILE A 80 6.13 -4.54 17.85
N GLU A 81 5.98 -5.74 17.32
CA GLU A 81 6.71 -6.19 16.12
C GLU A 81 6.41 -5.31 14.91
N LYS A 82 5.16 -4.90 14.74
CA LYS A 82 4.76 -3.96 13.68
C LYS A 82 5.49 -2.62 13.83
N LYS A 83 5.60 -2.08 15.04
CA LYS A 83 6.35 -0.84 15.30
C LYS A 83 7.85 -1.03 15.04
N GLU A 84 8.42 -2.18 15.39
CA GLU A 84 9.82 -2.51 15.11
C GLU A 84 10.09 -2.70 13.62
N ALA A 85 9.17 -3.35 12.91
CA ALA A 85 9.23 -3.50 11.46
C ALA A 85 9.18 -2.13 10.77
N ILE A 86 8.26 -1.25 11.20
CA ILE A 86 8.17 0.13 10.67
C ILE A 86 9.46 0.90 10.91
N LYS A 87 10.13 0.74 12.07
CA LYS A 87 11.44 1.35 12.36
C LYS A 87 12.56 0.83 11.48
N THR A 88 12.45 -0.42 11.05
CA THR A 88 13.49 -1.10 10.27
C THR A 88 13.39 -0.76 8.78
N VAL A 89 12.18 -0.48 8.28
CA VAL A 89 11.95 -0.17 6.87
C VAL A 89 12.35 1.27 6.54
N THR A 90 13.11 1.44 5.45
CA THR A 90 13.51 2.75 4.93
C THR A 90 12.34 3.44 4.24
N THR A 91 12.12 4.73 4.52
CA THR A 91 11.08 5.53 3.86
C THR A 91 11.40 5.70 2.37
N VAL A 92 10.41 5.41 1.52
CA VAL A 92 10.54 5.49 0.06
C VAL A 92 9.94 6.79 -0.46
N PHE A 93 10.73 7.54 -1.23
CA PHE A 93 10.33 8.75 -1.92
C PHE A 93 10.29 8.53 -3.43
N LEU A 94 9.27 9.10 -4.08
CA LEU A 94 9.19 9.13 -5.54
C LEU A 94 9.87 10.39 -6.05
N GLU A 95 10.89 10.23 -6.89
CA GLU A 95 11.55 11.35 -7.54
C GLU A 95 10.61 11.94 -8.59
N ARG A 96 10.36 13.25 -8.52
CA ARG A 96 9.78 13.97 -9.66
C ARG A 96 10.89 14.27 -10.65
N ASP A 97 10.77 13.69 -11.82
CA ASP A 97 11.63 14.00 -12.95
C ASP A 97 11.19 15.33 -13.55
N MET A 98 11.80 16.41 -13.05
CA MET A 98 11.71 17.73 -13.67
C MET A 98 13.12 18.24 -13.88
N SER A 99 13.46 18.53 -15.12
CA SER A 99 14.72 19.14 -15.46
C SER A 99 14.81 20.56 -14.90
N ARG A 100 16.04 21.02 -14.65
CA ARG A 100 16.30 22.41 -14.24
C ARG A 100 15.73 23.42 -15.24
N GLY A 101 15.70 23.08 -16.53
CA GLY A 101 15.09 23.90 -17.59
C GLY A 101 13.59 24.07 -17.37
N GLU A 102 12.85 22.97 -17.20
CA GLU A 102 11.40 23.00 -16.97
C GLU A 102 11.02 23.77 -15.70
N ILE A 103 11.81 23.64 -14.63
CA ILE A 103 11.61 24.42 -13.40
C ILE A 103 11.86 25.91 -13.67
N ALA A 104 12.93 26.25 -14.39
CA ALA A 104 13.25 27.64 -14.73
C ALA A 104 12.17 28.28 -15.61
N ASP A 105 11.63 27.53 -16.55
CA ASP A 105 10.53 27.96 -17.42
C ASP A 105 9.24 28.15 -16.63
N SER A 106 8.91 27.21 -15.75
CA SER A 106 7.75 27.30 -14.86
C SER A 106 7.82 28.52 -13.93
N VAL A 107 8.98 28.76 -13.32
CA VAL A 107 9.23 29.94 -12.48
C VAL A 107 9.11 31.23 -13.31
N SER A 108 9.64 31.24 -14.53
CA SER A 108 9.57 32.41 -15.42
C SER A 108 8.14 32.68 -15.89
N ALA A 109 7.38 31.64 -16.20
CA ALA A 109 5.98 31.73 -16.58
C ALA A 109 5.14 32.27 -15.41
N PHE A 110 5.36 31.78 -14.20
CA PHE A 110 4.73 32.29 -12.98
C PHE A 110 4.97 33.79 -12.81
N PHE A 111 6.22 34.25 -12.84
CA PHE A 111 6.50 35.68 -12.67
C PHE A 111 6.00 36.53 -13.84
N SER A 112 5.96 35.99 -15.06
CA SER A 112 5.39 36.70 -16.21
C SER A 112 3.88 36.87 -16.07
N LEU A 113 3.19 35.87 -15.52
CA LEU A 113 1.78 35.96 -15.16
C LEU A 113 1.57 36.97 -14.03
N LEU A 114 2.41 36.93 -13.00
CA LEU A 114 2.36 37.87 -11.89
C LEU A 114 2.54 39.32 -12.37
N ASP A 115 3.53 39.60 -13.22
CA ASP A 115 3.75 40.94 -13.78
C ASP A 115 2.58 41.43 -14.63
N LYS A 116 1.97 40.53 -15.43
CA LYS A 116 0.77 40.86 -16.22
C LYS A 116 -0.42 41.22 -15.33
N ILE A 117 -0.57 40.54 -14.19
CA ILE A 117 -1.62 40.84 -13.21
C ILE A 117 -1.35 42.19 -12.55
N LEU A 118 -0.12 42.41 -12.07
CA LEU A 118 0.28 43.64 -11.38
C LEU A 118 0.24 44.88 -12.29
N SER A 119 0.62 44.75 -13.58
CA SER A 119 0.55 45.84 -14.55
C SER A 119 -0.88 46.20 -14.97
N LYS A 120 -1.82 45.25 -14.95
CA LYS A 120 -3.23 45.48 -15.26
C LYS A 120 -3.99 46.09 -14.09
N SER A 121 -3.53 45.86 -12.85
CA SER A 121 -4.05 46.56 -11.69
C SER A 121 -3.38 47.90 -11.50
N GLY A 122 -4.07 48.96 -11.92
CA GLY A 122 -3.97 50.20 -11.16
C GLY A 122 -4.34 49.96 -9.68
N ARG A 123 -3.97 50.91 -8.81
CA ARG A 123 -4.03 50.87 -7.33
C ARG A 123 -5.35 50.35 -6.70
N ASP A 124 -6.46 50.27 -7.44
CA ASP A 124 -7.81 50.19 -6.86
C ASP A 124 -8.55 48.84 -7.00
N ASN A 125 -8.03 47.82 -7.69
CA ASN A 125 -8.81 46.59 -7.98
C ASN A 125 -8.22 45.27 -7.45
N PHE A 126 -7.57 45.31 -6.28
CA PHE A 126 -6.98 44.15 -5.61
C PHE A 126 -7.91 42.92 -5.53
N ARG A 127 -9.17 43.11 -5.14
CA ARG A 127 -10.14 42.02 -4.95
C ARG A 127 -10.44 41.26 -6.24
N LYS A 128 -10.52 41.99 -7.37
CA LYS A 128 -10.73 41.40 -8.70
C LYS A 128 -9.51 40.65 -9.20
N LEU A 129 -8.30 41.08 -8.85
CA LEU A 129 -7.07 40.35 -9.22
C LEU A 129 -6.94 39.03 -8.50
N LYS A 130 -7.20 39.02 -7.18
CA LYS A 130 -7.16 37.80 -6.37
C LYS A 130 -8.14 36.75 -6.91
N GLU A 131 -9.35 37.18 -7.24
CA GLU A 131 -10.41 36.32 -7.80
C GLU A 131 -10.12 35.81 -9.23
N THR A 132 -9.31 36.53 -10.01
CA THR A 132 -8.93 36.13 -11.38
C THR A 132 -7.57 35.44 -11.46
N SER A 133 -6.77 35.46 -10.40
CA SER A 133 -5.47 34.82 -10.34
C SER A 133 -5.60 33.36 -9.87
N GLN A 134 -4.93 32.44 -10.56
CA GLN A 134 -4.69 31.07 -10.06
C GLN A 134 -3.56 31.01 -9.02
N VAL A 135 -3.20 32.16 -8.44
CA VAL A 135 -2.05 32.30 -7.56
C VAL A 135 -2.54 32.32 -6.12
N GLU A 136 -2.24 31.25 -5.38
CA GLU A 136 -2.58 31.12 -3.97
C GLU A 136 -1.61 31.94 -3.11
N LEU A 137 -1.94 33.22 -2.90
CA LEU A 137 -1.28 34.07 -1.92
C LEU A 137 -2.29 34.55 -0.89
N SER A 138 -1.85 34.66 0.36
CA SER A 138 -2.64 35.28 1.41
C SER A 138 -2.84 36.76 1.14
N GLU A 139 -3.85 37.33 1.79
CA GLU A 139 -4.15 38.77 1.69
C GLU A 139 -2.92 39.64 1.99
N ASN A 140 -2.24 39.34 3.10
CA ASN A 140 -1.06 40.09 3.55
C ASN A 140 0.12 39.95 2.57
N GLN A 141 0.28 38.78 1.95
CA GLN A 141 1.32 38.54 0.96
C GLN A 141 1.07 39.37 -0.30
N TRP A 142 -0.17 39.42 -0.78
CA TRP A 142 -0.54 40.24 -1.91
C TRP A 142 -0.31 41.74 -1.65
N GLN A 143 -0.73 42.24 -0.49
CA GLN A 143 -0.51 43.63 -0.09
C GLN A 143 0.99 43.96 -0.07
N SER A 144 1.81 43.03 0.38
CA SER A 144 3.27 43.19 0.36
C SER A 144 3.79 43.28 -1.07
N VAL A 145 3.47 42.32 -1.93
CA VAL A 145 3.94 42.32 -3.34
C VAL A 145 3.56 43.61 -4.06
N ILE A 146 2.34 44.11 -3.87
CA ILE A 146 1.87 45.35 -4.49
C ILE A 146 2.67 46.55 -3.99
N LYS A 147 2.86 46.70 -2.68
CA LYS A 147 3.64 47.80 -2.11
C LYS A 147 5.09 47.87 -2.64
N TYR A 148 5.71 46.72 -2.87
CA TYR A 148 7.03 46.62 -3.50
C TYR A 148 6.97 46.94 -5.01
N PHE A 149 5.90 46.52 -5.70
CA PHE A 149 5.70 46.80 -7.13
C PHE A 149 5.43 48.28 -7.41
N THR A 150 4.59 48.94 -6.60
CA THR A 150 4.23 50.36 -6.75
C THR A 150 5.32 51.32 -6.26
N GLY A 151 6.37 50.79 -5.60
CA GLY A 151 7.46 51.58 -5.04
C GLY A 151 7.07 52.37 -3.79
N GLU A 152 5.93 52.04 -3.18
CA GLU A 152 5.46 52.66 -1.93
C GLU A 152 6.34 52.26 -0.73
N VAL A 153 6.96 51.09 -0.80
CA VAL A 153 7.96 50.64 0.18
C VAL A 153 9.35 50.93 -0.38
N LYS A 154 10.02 51.92 0.21
CA LYS A 154 11.46 52.11 0.07
C LYS A 154 12.14 51.10 1.00
N SER A 155 12.30 49.87 0.54
CA SER A 155 13.04 48.86 1.30
C SER A 155 14.42 49.41 1.70
N SER A 156 14.90 49.10 2.89
CA SER A 156 16.29 49.36 3.28
C SER A 156 17.04 48.03 3.25
N PRO A 157 18.05 47.84 2.37
CA PRO A 157 18.53 48.77 1.32
C PRO A 157 17.52 48.87 0.17
N ASN A 158 17.58 49.95 -0.64
CA ASN A 158 16.63 50.33 -1.72
C ASN A 158 16.48 49.25 -2.81
N VAL A 159 15.86 48.13 -2.47
CA VAL A 159 15.67 46.96 -3.32
C VAL A 159 14.41 47.16 -4.15
N SER A 160 14.61 47.33 -5.45
CA SER A 160 13.52 47.42 -6.42
C SER A 160 12.75 46.09 -6.53
N TYR A 161 11.48 46.16 -6.97
CA TYR A 161 10.69 44.97 -7.32
C TYR A 161 11.43 44.02 -8.27
N VAL A 162 12.14 44.55 -9.26
CA VAL A 162 12.92 43.77 -10.23
C VAL A 162 14.06 43.02 -9.53
N THR A 163 14.76 43.68 -8.61
CA THR A 163 15.84 43.08 -7.83
C THR A 163 15.31 41.99 -6.89
N PHE A 164 14.18 42.24 -6.21
CA PHE A 164 13.52 41.24 -5.36
C PHE A 164 13.08 40.02 -6.18
N LYS A 165 12.37 40.24 -7.29
CA LYS A 165 11.93 39.19 -8.22
C LYS A 165 13.11 38.35 -8.71
N ASN A 166 14.20 38.99 -9.15
CA ASN A 166 15.38 38.27 -9.62
C ASN A 166 16.05 37.50 -8.50
N SER A 167 16.12 38.05 -7.29
CA SER A 167 16.67 37.36 -6.11
C SER A 167 15.84 36.13 -5.73
N LEU A 168 14.51 36.24 -5.81
CA LEU A 168 13.60 35.12 -5.55
C LEU A 168 13.69 34.05 -6.65
N LYS A 169 13.76 34.46 -7.92
CA LYS A 169 14.00 33.54 -9.05
C LYS A 169 15.31 32.78 -8.87
N GLN A 170 16.40 33.48 -8.54
CA GLN A 170 17.69 32.85 -8.30
C GLN A 170 17.66 31.94 -7.07
N PHE A 171 17.00 32.35 -5.99
CA PHE A 171 16.80 31.50 -4.82
C PHE A 171 16.14 30.16 -5.19
N ILE A 172 15.03 30.19 -5.93
CA ILE A 172 14.35 28.94 -6.37
C ILE A 172 15.28 28.10 -7.25
N LEU A 173 16.03 28.74 -8.16
CA LEU A 173 16.96 28.05 -9.06
C LEU A 173 18.18 27.47 -8.35
N ASP A 174 18.67 28.09 -7.29
CA ASP A 174 19.77 27.56 -6.46
C ASP A 174 19.36 26.20 -5.87
N PHE A 175 18.09 26.07 -5.46
CA PHE A 175 17.54 24.86 -4.88
C PHE A 175 17.29 23.73 -5.87
N THR A 176 17.28 23.99 -7.18
CA THR A 176 17.16 22.92 -8.20
C THR A 176 18.36 21.98 -8.23
N ARG A 177 19.49 22.40 -7.63
CA ARG A 177 20.71 21.57 -7.53
C ARG A 177 20.68 20.60 -6.36
N PHE A 178 19.76 20.82 -5.41
CA PHE A 178 19.65 20.03 -4.20
C PHE A 178 18.42 19.14 -4.26
N LYS A 179 18.50 17.96 -3.65
CA LYS A 179 17.35 17.08 -3.47
C LYS A 179 16.49 17.66 -2.34
N ILE A 180 15.18 17.74 -2.57
CA ILE A 180 14.22 18.27 -1.60
C ILE A 180 13.14 17.23 -1.36
N ILE A 181 12.84 16.97 -0.09
CA ILE A 181 11.73 16.12 0.32
C ILE A 181 10.56 16.95 0.85
N ASN A 182 9.35 16.44 0.62
CA ASN A 182 8.10 17.00 1.14
C ASN A 182 7.76 16.50 2.56
N LEU A 183 8.67 15.74 3.18
CA LEU A 183 8.55 15.24 4.54
C LEU A 183 9.59 15.93 5.42
N ASP A 184 9.22 16.19 6.67
CA ASP A 184 10.16 16.67 7.69
C ASP A 184 11.21 15.59 7.99
N LYS A 185 12.49 15.97 8.05
CA LYS A 185 13.56 15.05 8.42
C LYS A 185 13.35 14.41 9.80
N SER A 186 12.75 15.13 10.74
CA SER A 186 12.44 14.62 12.08
C SER A 186 11.41 13.49 12.07
N ALA A 187 10.61 13.35 11.00
CA ALA A 187 9.70 12.23 10.82
C ALA A 187 10.39 10.99 10.23
N VAL A 188 11.60 11.13 9.68
CA VAL A 188 12.38 10.01 9.16
C VAL A 188 13.20 9.40 10.30
N GLN A 189 12.96 8.12 10.57
CA GLN A 189 13.55 7.43 11.72
C GLN A 189 14.99 6.97 11.45
N ARG A 190 15.38 6.84 10.17
CA ARG A 190 16.70 6.39 9.73
C ARG A 190 17.48 7.53 9.08
N LYS A 191 18.81 7.40 9.04
CA LYS A 191 19.71 8.33 8.35
C LYS A 191 19.70 8.18 6.83
N GLU A 192 19.06 7.12 6.32
CA GLU A 192 18.99 6.82 4.90
C GLU A 192 17.55 6.87 4.44
N ILE A 193 17.34 7.31 3.22
CA ILE A 193 16.06 7.24 2.52
C ILE A 193 16.22 6.47 1.21
N ALA A 194 15.15 5.85 0.75
CA ALA A 194 15.11 5.19 -0.54
C ALA A 194 14.45 6.12 -1.56
N VAL A 195 15.12 6.37 -2.67
CA VAL A 195 14.58 7.17 -3.78
C VAL A 195 14.29 6.25 -4.95
N LYS A 196 13.05 6.30 -5.42
CA LYS A 196 12.61 5.58 -6.61
C LYS A 196 12.36 6.57 -7.74
N ARG A 197 13.12 6.42 -8.82
CA ARG A 197 12.90 7.16 -10.07
C ARG A 197 11.79 6.51 -10.88
N ASN A 198 11.01 7.33 -11.57
CA ASN A 198 9.95 6.83 -12.43
C ASN A 198 10.55 6.01 -13.59
N GLY A 199 10.04 4.79 -13.81
CA GLY A 199 10.57 3.86 -14.81
C GLY A 199 11.72 2.97 -14.34
N ASP A 200 12.38 3.28 -13.22
CA ASP A 200 13.45 2.44 -12.67
C ASP A 200 12.89 1.32 -11.78
N LYS A 201 13.46 0.12 -11.95
CA LYS A 201 13.14 -1.05 -11.10
C LYS A 201 13.84 -1.01 -9.74
N HIS A 202 14.94 -0.26 -9.65
CA HIS A 202 15.79 -0.21 -8.46
C HIS A 202 15.56 1.06 -7.65
N GLN A 203 15.70 0.94 -6.33
CA GLN A 203 15.68 2.06 -5.41
C GLN A 203 17.12 2.43 -5.05
N ILE A 204 17.42 3.72 -5.00
CA ILE A 204 18.73 4.22 -4.62
C ILE A 204 18.65 4.68 -3.16
N LEU A 205 19.59 4.21 -2.33
CA LEU A 205 19.72 4.69 -0.95
C LEU A 205 20.52 5.98 -0.94
N GLU A 206 19.98 6.99 -0.26
CA GLU A 206 20.58 8.31 -0.12
C GLU A 206 20.62 8.72 1.34
N ASP A 207 21.70 9.41 1.71
CA ASP A 207 21.87 9.97 3.04
C ASP A 207 20.95 11.18 3.22
N ILE A 208 20.13 11.16 4.28
CA ILE A 208 19.20 12.24 4.62
C ILE A 208 19.91 13.57 4.88
N ASP A 209 21.19 13.55 5.29
CA ASP A 209 21.95 14.74 5.58
C ASP A 209 22.26 15.57 4.32
N LYS A 210 22.29 14.94 3.14
CA LYS A 210 22.54 15.60 1.85
C LYS A 210 21.28 16.21 1.19
N ILE A 211 20.13 15.99 1.81
CA ILE A 211 18.81 16.34 1.27
C ILE A 211 18.27 17.51 2.08
N TYR A 212 17.45 18.38 1.49
CA TYR A 212 16.78 19.46 2.22
C TYR A 212 15.31 19.11 2.47
N ASP A 213 14.80 19.53 3.62
CA ASP A 213 13.37 19.56 3.87
C ASP A 213 12.80 20.98 3.69
N ILE A 214 11.46 21.07 3.65
CA ILE A 214 10.76 22.35 3.49
C ILE A 214 11.04 23.30 4.67
N LYS A 215 11.24 22.80 5.89
CA LYS A 215 11.50 23.65 7.06
C LYS A 215 12.87 24.32 6.96
N GLN A 216 13.89 23.58 6.56
CA GLN A 216 15.25 24.09 6.32
C GLN A 216 15.24 25.15 5.22
N ILE A 217 14.55 24.90 4.11
CA ILE A 217 14.40 25.88 3.02
C ILE A 217 13.73 27.15 3.53
N ASN A 218 12.69 27.03 4.36
CA ASN A 218 12.02 28.18 4.97
C ASN A 218 12.93 28.99 5.89
N ILE A 219 13.80 28.33 6.66
CA ILE A 219 14.81 29.01 7.50
C ILE A 219 15.81 29.77 6.62
N ILE A 220 16.33 29.13 5.57
CA ILE A 220 17.28 29.76 4.63
C ILE A 220 16.61 30.94 3.92
N TYR A 221 15.35 30.79 3.49
CA TYR A 221 14.55 31.86 2.91
C TYR A 221 14.45 33.05 3.87
N ARG A 222 14.02 32.83 5.11
CA ARG A 222 13.90 33.91 6.11
C ARG A 222 15.25 34.59 6.33
N ASN A 223 16.32 33.84 6.51
CA ASN A 223 17.65 34.43 6.72
C ASN A 223 18.11 35.29 5.54
N ARG A 224 17.77 34.90 4.30
CA ARG A 224 18.13 35.65 3.08
C ARG A 224 17.26 36.88 2.87
N PHE A 225 15.96 36.78 3.10
CA PHE A 225 14.99 37.82 2.74
C PHE A 225 14.54 38.71 3.90
N THR A 226 14.61 38.26 5.16
CA THR A 226 14.29 39.12 6.32
C THR A 226 15.12 40.40 6.36
N PRO A 227 16.44 40.41 6.06
CA PRO A 227 17.22 41.65 5.97
C PRO A 227 16.76 42.59 4.85
N ILE A 228 16.26 42.03 3.74
CA ILE A 228 15.76 42.76 2.58
C ILE A 228 14.37 43.35 2.85
N LEU A 229 13.57 42.64 3.64
CA LEU A 229 12.18 42.99 3.97
C LEU A 229 12.04 43.78 5.28
N LYS A 230 13.16 44.06 5.96
CA LYS A 230 13.21 44.61 7.33
C LYS A 230 12.73 46.07 7.46
N ASP A 231 12.33 46.70 6.36
CA ASP A 231 11.58 47.98 6.38
C ASP A 231 10.11 47.78 6.02
N THR A 232 9.54 46.66 6.44
CA THR A 232 8.09 46.47 6.44
C THR A 232 7.72 45.85 7.77
N SER A 233 7.10 46.68 8.61
CA SER A 233 6.33 46.31 9.80
C SER A 233 5.25 45.27 9.44
N ILE A 234 5.68 44.01 9.30
CA ILE A 234 4.82 42.83 9.27
C ILE A 234 5.22 42.07 10.53
N VAL A 235 4.70 42.55 11.65
CA VAL A 235 4.54 41.76 12.87
C VAL A 235 3.48 40.70 12.55
N TYR A 236 3.80 39.45 12.86
CA TYR A 236 2.96 38.27 12.64
C TYR A 236 1.55 38.41 13.21
#